data_AF-A0A3D9BUU9-F1
#
_entry.id   AF-A0A3D9BUU9-F1
#
_cell.length_a   1.000
_cell.length_b   1.000
_cell.length_c   1.000
_cell.angle_alpha   90.00
_cell.angle_beta   90.00
_cell.angle_gamma   90.00
#
_symmetry.space_group_name_H-M   'P 1'
#
loop_
_entity.id
_entity.type
_entity.pdbx_description
1 polymer ?
#
loop_
_entity_poly.entity_id
_entity_poly.type
_entity_poly.pdbx_seq_one_letter_code
_entity_poly.pdbx_strand_id
1 'polypeptide(L)'
;MATSDRSIFEKFSNWATKFTGSSYAFLGAVAIVVIWAVSGPVFNYSETWQLVINTGTTIITFLMVFLIQKSQNKDSKAIQIKLNELIAANEKASNRIVDIEDLTEKELDQLHCYYEKLADFAEEDEDIHASHSIDAAKRNQDYKHEFFKRKHEEWLSKQKK
;
A
#
# COMPACT_ATOMS: atom_id res chain seq x y z
N MET A 1 -14.40 26.54 -1.82
CA MET A 1 -15.63 25.71 -1.73
C MET A 1 -15.40 24.41 -2.52
N ALA A 2 -14.54 23.51 -2.03
CA ALA A 2 -14.11 22.31 -2.78
C ALA A 2 -13.68 21.12 -1.86
N THR A 3 -14.09 21.15 -0.60
CA THR A 3 -13.75 20.11 0.40
C THR A 3 -14.90 19.15 0.69
N SER A 4 -16.14 19.54 0.36
CA SER A 4 -17.35 18.72 0.60
C SER A 4 -17.44 17.51 -0.34
N ASP A 5 -17.19 17.70 -1.64
CA ASP A 5 -17.40 16.63 -2.64
C ASP A 5 -16.42 15.46 -2.50
N ARG A 6 -15.15 15.74 -2.15
CA ARG A 6 -14.18 14.67 -1.88
C ARG A 6 -14.61 13.78 -0.71
N SER A 7 -15.15 14.39 0.35
CA SER A 7 -15.62 13.68 1.54
C SER A 7 -16.82 12.79 1.24
N ILE A 8 -17.77 13.24 0.42
CA ILE A 8 -18.97 12.46 0.08
C ILE A 8 -18.62 11.30 -0.85
N PHE A 9 -17.83 11.55 -1.92
CA PHE A 9 -17.40 10.50 -2.83
C PHE A 9 -16.53 9.46 -2.13
N GLU A 10 -15.65 9.87 -1.21
CA GLU A 10 -14.84 8.93 -0.43
C GLU A 10 -15.66 8.12 0.56
N LYS A 11 -16.64 8.72 1.23
CA LYS A 11 -17.57 7.99 2.11
C LYS A 11 -18.42 7.00 1.33
N PHE A 12 -18.96 7.41 0.18
CA PHE A 12 -19.72 6.54 -0.70
C PHE A 12 -18.87 5.40 -1.22
N SER A 13 -17.65 5.68 -1.71
CA SER A 13 -16.74 4.65 -2.22
C SER A 13 -16.36 3.64 -1.15
N ASN A 14 -15.99 4.10 0.04
CA ASN A 14 -15.65 3.21 1.15
C ASN A 14 -16.86 2.37 1.61
N TRP A 15 -18.04 2.97 1.67
CA TRP A 15 -19.27 2.25 2.01
C TRP A 15 -19.63 1.22 0.93
N ALA A 16 -19.56 1.60 -0.35
CA ALA A 16 -19.85 0.72 -1.48
C ALA A 16 -18.87 -0.46 -1.55
N THR A 17 -17.56 -0.22 -1.41
CA THR A 17 -16.54 -1.29 -1.38
C THR A 17 -16.72 -2.21 -0.17
N LYS A 18 -17.03 -1.66 1.01
CA LYS A 18 -17.28 -2.47 2.22
C LYS A 18 -18.57 -3.28 2.12
N PHE A 19 -19.62 -2.71 1.52
CA PHE A 19 -20.89 -3.38 1.33
C PHE A 19 -20.76 -4.51 0.32
N THR A 20 -20.19 -4.24 -0.86
CA THR A 20 -19.97 -5.24 -1.92
C THR A 20 -19.02 -6.37 -1.50
N GLY A 21 -18.06 -6.10 -0.60
CA GLY A 21 -17.19 -7.13 -0.01
C GLY A 21 -17.82 -7.97 1.11
N SER A 22 -19.05 -7.66 1.55
CA SER A 22 -19.72 -8.38 2.65
C SER A 22 -20.45 -9.64 2.18
N SER A 23 -20.45 -10.68 3.01
CA SER A 23 -21.18 -11.94 2.75
C SER A 23 -22.68 -11.73 2.48
N TYR A 24 -23.29 -10.71 3.10
CA TYR A 24 -24.70 -10.39 2.90
C TYR A 24 -24.97 -9.80 1.51
N ALA A 25 -24.06 -9.00 0.96
CA ALA A 25 -24.20 -8.44 -0.39
C ALA A 25 -24.05 -9.53 -1.45
N PHE A 26 -23.14 -10.49 -1.24
CA PHE A 26 -23.02 -11.67 -2.10
C PHE A 26 -24.33 -12.46 -2.13
N LEU A 27 -24.92 -12.75 -0.97
CA LEU A 27 -26.18 -13.49 -0.90
C LEU A 27 -27.33 -12.73 -1.59
N GLY A 28 -27.38 -11.40 -1.42
CA GLY A 28 -28.33 -10.55 -2.14
C GLY A 28 -28.13 -10.56 -3.65
N ALA A 29 -26.88 -10.50 -4.12
CA ALA A 29 -26.56 -10.57 -5.56
C ALA A 29 -26.97 -11.92 -6.15
N VAL A 30 -26.71 -13.03 -5.46
CA VAL A 30 -27.15 -14.38 -5.87
C VAL A 30 -28.68 -14.44 -5.93
N ALA A 31 -29.38 -13.91 -4.93
CA ALA A 31 -30.85 -13.87 -4.94
C ALA A 31 -31.40 -13.07 -6.13
N ILE A 32 -30.79 -11.93 -6.47
CA ILE A 32 -31.17 -11.13 -7.65
C ILE A 32 -30.99 -11.95 -8.94
N VAL A 33 -29.87 -12.65 -9.09
CA VAL A 33 -29.61 -13.50 -10.27
C VAL A 33 -30.63 -14.65 -10.36
N VAL A 34 -30.98 -15.27 -9.23
CA VAL A 34 -31.98 -16.34 -9.18
C VAL A 34 -33.38 -15.80 -9.56
N ILE A 35 -33.78 -14.66 -9.00
CA ILE A 35 -35.07 -14.03 -9.33
C ILE A 35 -35.13 -13.67 -10.82
N TRP A 36 -34.04 -13.12 -11.36
CA TRP A 36 -33.94 -12.84 -12.79
C TRP A 36 -34.07 -14.11 -13.62
N ALA A 37 -33.34 -15.18 -13.28
CA ALA A 37 -33.42 -16.46 -13.99
C ALA A 37 -34.83 -17.07 -13.98
N VAL A 38 -35.52 -17.02 -12.83
CA VAL A 38 -36.90 -17.51 -12.68
C VAL A 38 -37.91 -16.62 -13.41
N SER A 39 -37.61 -15.33 -13.64
CA SER A 39 -38.45 -14.46 -14.48
C SER A 39 -38.33 -14.77 -15.98
N GLY A 40 -37.27 -15.47 -16.41
CA GLY A 40 -36.99 -15.79 -17.82
C GLY A 40 -38.14 -16.47 -18.57
N PRO A 41 -38.79 -17.53 -18.04
CA PRO A 41 -39.94 -18.18 -18.66
C PRO A 41 -41.13 -17.24 -18.91
N VAL A 42 -41.39 -16.28 -18.02
CA VAL A 42 -42.47 -15.29 -18.18
C VAL A 42 -42.21 -14.38 -19.37
N PHE A 43 -40.93 -14.04 -19.60
CA PHE A 43 -40.48 -13.19 -20.71
C PHE A 43 -40.02 -13.99 -21.94
N ASN A 44 -40.28 -15.30 -22.01
CA ASN A 44 -39.86 -16.21 -23.07
C ASN A 44 -38.36 -16.11 -23.41
N TYR A 45 -37.51 -15.80 -22.41
CA TYR A 45 -36.07 -15.57 -22.60
C TYR A 45 -35.74 -14.54 -23.71
N SER A 46 -36.60 -13.52 -23.86
CA SER A 46 -36.45 -12.48 -24.89
C SER A 46 -35.10 -11.77 -24.88
N GLU A 47 -34.71 -11.19 -26.02
CA GLU A 47 -33.48 -10.39 -26.11
C GLU A 47 -33.48 -9.20 -25.14
N THR A 48 -34.63 -8.55 -24.93
CA THR A 48 -34.75 -7.45 -23.96
C THR A 48 -34.47 -7.92 -22.53
N TRP A 49 -34.93 -9.12 -22.17
CA TRP A 49 -34.68 -9.71 -20.85
C TRP A 49 -33.19 -10.02 -20.60
N GLN A 50 -32.48 -10.50 -21.62
CA GLN A 50 -31.02 -10.71 -21.57
C GLN A 50 -30.25 -9.39 -21.55
N LEU A 51 -30.70 -8.42 -22.37
CA LEU A 51 -30.06 -7.11 -22.47
C LEU A 51 -30.08 -6.36 -21.14
N VAL A 52 -31.19 -6.43 -20.39
CA VAL A 52 -31.29 -5.76 -19.08
C VAL A 52 -30.21 -6.22 -18.11
N ILE A 53 -29.97 -7.54 -17.96
CA ILE A 53 -28.94 -8.01 -17.03
C ILE A 53 -27.53 -7.75 -17.53
N ASN A 54 -27.29 -7.91 -18.85
CA ASN A 54 -25.98 -7.71 -19.44
C ASN A 54 -25.57 -6.24 -19.36
N THR A 55 -26.45 -5.33 -19.77
CA THR A 55 -26.21 -3.89 -19.68
C THR A 55 -26.07 -3.44 -18.23
N GLY A 56 -26.94 -3.90 -17.33
CA GLY A 56 -26.89 -3.55 -15.91
C GLY A 56 -25.60 -3.99 -15.25
N THR A 57 -25.21 -5.25 -15.44
CA THR A 57 -23.98 -5.81 -14.85
C THR A 57 -22.74 -5.13 -15.42
N THR A 58 -22.73 -4.78 -16.71
CA THR A 58 -21.60 -4.06 -17.33
C THR A 58 -21.41 -2.68 -16.71
N ILE A 59 -22.50 -1.92 -16.53
CA ILE A 59 -22.44 -0.59 -15.88
C ILE A 59 -21.95 -0.72 -14.44
N ILE A 60 -22.51 -1.67 -13.68
CA ILE A 60 -22.10 -1.91 -12.28
C ILE A 60 -20.62 -2.27 -12.23
N THR A 61 -20.16 -3.17 -13.10
CA THR A 61 -18.76 -3.60 -13.16
C THR A 61 -17.83 -2.44 -13.51
N PHE A 62 -18.20 -1.63 -14.51
CA PHE A 62 -17.43 -0.44 -14.88
C PHE A 62 -17.27 0.53 -13.71
N LEU A 63 -18.37 0.82 -12.99
CA LEU A 63 -18.33 1.65 -11.78
C LEU A 63 -17.48 0.99 -10.67
N MET A 64 -17.61 -0.33 -10.49
CA MET A 64 -16.90 -1.09 -9.48
C MET A 64 -15.38 -1.02 -9.68
N VAL A 65 -14.88 -1.04 -10.93
CA VAL A 65 -13.45 -0.88 -11.22
C VAL A 65 -12.92 0.44 -10.64
N PHE A 66 -13.61 1.56 -10.83
CA PHE A 66 -13.19 2.85 -10.26
C PHE A 66 -13.27 2.86 -8.73
N LEU A 67 -14.30 2.25 -8.14
CA LEU A 67 -14.45 2.16 -6.69
C LEU A 67 -13.33 1.33 -6.07
N ILE A 68 -13.00 0.18 -6.67
CA ILE A 68 -11.89 -0.68 -6.26
C ILE A 68 -10.58 0.09 -6.39
N GLN A 69 -10.31 0.73 -7.54
CA GLN A 69 -9.09 1.52 -7.75
C GLN A 69 -8.96 2.65 -6.72
N LYS A 70 -10.04 3.35 -6.40
CA LYS A 70 -10.03 4.42 -5.37
C LYS A 70 -9.72 3.86 -3.98
N SER A 71 -10.32 2.72 -3.61
CA SER A 71 -10.05 2.06 -2.33
C SER A 71 -8.61 1.58 -2.25
N GLN A 72 -8.16 0.86 -3.29
CA GLN A 72 -6.80 0.33 -3.39
C GLN A 72 -5.75 1.44 -3.37
N ASN A 73 -5.96 2.55 -4.09
CA ASN A 73 -5.02 3.68 -4.10
C ASN A 73 -4.83 4.29 -2.70
N LYS A 74 -5.90 4.34 -1.88
CA LYS A 74 -5.82 4.81 -0.50
C LYS A 74 -5.07 3.83 0.39
N ASP A 75 -5.36 2.54 0.25
CA ASP A 75 -4.73 1.49 1.05
C ASP A 75 -3.25 1.34 0.73
N SER A 76 -2.86 1.40 -0.56
CA SER A 76 -1.47 1.41 -1.01
C SER A 76 -0.69 2.57 -0.40
N LYS A 77 -1.25 3.79 -0.40
CA LYS A 77 -0.61 4.95 0.22
C LYS A 77 -0.44 4.79 1.73
N ALA A 78 -1.41 4.19 2.41
CA ALA A 78 -1.29 3.92 3.85
C ALA A 78 -0.20 2.88 4.15
N ILE A 79 -0.02 1.88 3.29
CA ILE A 79 1.05 0.89 3.40
C ILE A 79 2.41 1.58 3.20
N GLN A 80 2.56 2.41 2.15
CA GLN A 80 3.78 3.18 1.89
C GLN A 80 4.19 4.04 3.09
N ILE A 81 3.28 4.81 3.67
CA ILE A 81 3.56 5.64 4.86
C ILE A 81 4.04 4.78 6.04
N LYS A 82 3.40 3.63 6.29
CA LYS A 82 3.81 2.72 7.36
C LYS A 82 5.20 2.14 7.13
N LEU A 83 5.53 1.78 5.89
CA LEU A 83 6.85 1.28 5.51
C LEU A 83 7.92 2.37 5.64
N ASN A 84 7.61 3.58 5.17
CA ASN A 84 8.49 4.74 5.30
C ASN A 84 8.83 5.04 6.75
N GLU A 85 7.85 4.98 7.67
CA GLU A 85 8.09 5.12 9.11
C GLU A 85 9.02 4.01 9.66
N LEU A 86 8.81 2.75 9.26
CA LEU A 86 9.67 1.64 9.69
C LEU A 86 11.10 1.75 9.17
N ILE A 87 11.28 2.20 7.93
CA ILE A 87 12.60 2.44 7.32
C ILE A 87 13.28 3.61 8.03
N ALA A 88 12.59 4.72 8.22
CA ALA A 88 13.12 5.90 8.92
C ALA A 88 13.49 5.62 10.38
N ALA A 89 12.77 4.70 11.05
CA ALA A 89 13.10 4.26 12.40
C ALA A 89 14.32 3.32 12.47
N ASN A 90 14.76 2.75 11.35
CA ASN A 90 15.91 1.86 11.28
C ASN A 90 17.20 2.63 10.95
N GLU A 91 18.05 2.86 11.96
CA GLU A 91 19.33 3.58 11.82
C GLU A 91 20.31 3.02 10.77
N LYS A 92 20.19 1.72 10.43
CA LYS A 92 21.06 1.08 9.43
C LYS A 92 20.44 1.09 8.03
N ALA A 93 19.15 1.40 7.90
CA ALA A 93 18.49 1.49 6.62
C ALA A 93 18.78 2.86 5.99
N SER A 94 19.00 2.87 4.68
CA SER A 94 19.23 4.11 3.96
C SER A 94 17.90 4.87 3.82
N ASN A 95 17.82 6.08 4.37
CA ASN A 95 16.69 6.98 4.18
C ASN A 95 16.44 7.33 2.70
N ARG A 96 17.38 7.00 1.80
CA ARG A 96 17.23 7.16 0.35
C ARG A 96 16.18 6.21 -0.27
N ILE A 97 15.71 5.20 0.48
CA ILE A 97 14.58 4.33 0.09
C ILE A 97 13.24 4.91 0.57
N VAL A 98 13.25 5.82 1.54
CA VAL A 98 12.02 6.51 1.96
C VAL A 98 11.51 7.31 0.77
N ASP A 99 10.23 7.14 0.45
CA ASP A 99 9.57 7.83 -0.66
C ASP A 99 10.09 7.44 -2.06
N ILE A 100 10.52 6.18 -2.22
CA ILE A 100 11.03 5.65 -3.50
C ILE A 100 10.00 5.76 -4.64
N GLU A 101 8.70 5.75 -4.35
CA GLU A 101 7.63 5.90 -5.34
C GLU A 101 7.60 7.27 -6.05
N ASP A 102 8.16 8.32 -5.44
CA ASP A 102 8.15 9.68 -5.97
C ASP A 102 9.42 10.00 -6.79
N LEU A 103 10.38 9.07 -6.86
CA LEU A 103 11.58 9.21 -7.68
C LEU A 103 11.25 9.15 -9.17
N THR A 104 12.01 9.90 -9.97
CA THR A 104 11.96 9.76 -11.42
C THR A 104 12.55 8.42 -11.86
N GLU A 105 12.15 7.93 -13.03
CA GLU A 105 12.65 6.65 -13.58
C GLU A 105 14.19 6.61 -13.64
N LYS A 106 14.84 7.73 -14.00
CA LYS A 106 16.30 7.84 -14.01
C LYS A 106 16.92 7.73 -12.61
N GLU A 107 16.28 8.28 -11.60
CA GLU A 107 16.75 8.18 -10.21
C GLU A 107 16.55 6.76 -9.66
N LEU A 108 15.46 6.09 -10.06
CA LEU A 108 15.19 4.71 -9.72
C LEU A 108 16.24 3.76 -10.34
N ASP A 109 16.59 3.98 -11.62
CA ASP A 109 17.66 3.23 -12.31
C ASP A 109 19.03 3.42 -11.63
N GLN A 110 19.36 4.65 -11.24
CA GLN A 110 20.60 4.94 -10.51
C GLN A 110 20.62 4.24 -9.15
N LEU A 111 19.48 4.22 -8.45
CA LEU A 111 19.35 3.54 -7.18
C LEU A 111 19.45 2.01 -7.34
N HIS A 112 18.85 1.47 -8.39
CA HIS A 112 18.96 0.05 -8.74
C HIS A 112 20.42 -0.35 -8.98
N CYS A 113 21.14 0.38 -9.83
CA CYS A 113 22.55 0.13 -10.13
C CYS A 113 23.46 0.28 -8.88
N TYR A 114 23.11 1.18 -7.96
CA TYR A 114 23.81 1.29 -6.68
C TYR A 114 23.64 0.04 -5.81
N TYR A 115 22.43 -0.50 -5.70
CA TYR A 115 22.16 -1.70 -4.90
C TYR A 115 22.67 -2.99 -5.55
N GLU A 116 22.66 -3.05 -6.89
CA GLU A 116 23.28 -4.12 -7.66
C GLU A 116 24.78 -4.20 -7.34
N LYS A 117 25.50 -3.07 -7.46
CA LYS A 117 26.93 -3.01 -7.07
C LYS A 117 27.17 -3.34 -5.60
N LEU A 118 26.28 -2.92 -4.70
CA LEU A 118 26.40 -3.24 -3.28
C LEU A 118 26.24 -4.75 -3.03
N ALA A 119 25.37 -5.42 -3.79
CA ALA A 119 25.22 -6.87 -3.74
C ALA A 119 26.45 -7.58 -4.29
N ASP A 120 26.99 -7.12 -5.43
CA ASP A 120 28.24 -7.65 -6.01
C ASP A 120 29.41 -7.56 -5.03
N PHE A 121 29.56 -6.41 -4.35
CA PHE A 121 30.61 -6.25 -3.34
C PHE A 121 30.39 -7.14 -2.11
N ALA A 122 29.15 -7.41 -1.71
CA ALA A 122 28.85 -8.30 -0.61
C ALA A 122 29.09 -9.78 -0.96
N GLU A 123 28.99 -10.15 -2.24
CA GLU A 123 29.33 -11.48 -2.77
C GLU A 123 30.87 -11.65 -2.92
N GLU A 124 31.59 -10.59 -3.28
CA GLU A 124 33.07 -10.59 -3.28
C GLU A 124 33.68 -10.61 -1.86
N ASP A 125 32.97 -10.13 -0.83
CA ASP A 125 33.39 -10.11 0.58
C ASP A 125 33.29 -11.48 1.30
N GLU A 126 33.23 -12.59 0.56
CA GLU A 126 33.35 -13.96 1.10
C GLU A 126 34.78 -14.34 1.60
N ASP A 127 35.71 -13.37 1.72
CA ASP A 127 36.98 -13.61 2.42
C ASP A 127 36.79 -13.66 3.94
N ILE A 128 36.59 -14.88 4.44
CA ILE A 128 36.54 -15.24 5.86
C ILE A 128 37.75 -14.78 6.71
N HIS A 129 38.84 -14.29 6.10
CA HIS A 129 40.01 -13.76 6.79
C HIS A 129 39.97 -12.25 7.07
N ALA A 130 39.06 -11.50 6.46
CA ALA A 130 38.79 -10.11 6.82
C ALA A 130 37.80 -10.05 8.00
N SER A 131 38.18 -10.64 9.14
CA SER A 131 37.45 -10.40 10.39
C SER A 131 37.48 -8.89 10.65
N HIS A 132 36.34 -8.21 10.45
CA HIS A 132 36.10 -6.92 11.09
C HIS A 132 36.26 -7.15 12.58
N SER A 133 37.49 -6.87 13.05
CA SER A 133 37.93 -7.20 14.39
C SER A 133 36.93 -6.61 15.39
N ILE A 134 36.85 -7.23 16.57
CA ILE A 134 35.99 -6.85 17.68
C ILE A 134 35.95 -5.32 17.92
N ASP A 135 37.00 -4.58 17.54
CA ASP A 135 37.04 -3.12 17.56
C ASP A 135 36.02 -2.43 16.64
N ALA A 136 35.70 -2.97 15.46
CA ALA A 136 34.67 -2.42 14.57
C ALA A 136 33.27 -2.62 15.16
N ALA A 137 33.00 -3.79 15.74
CA ALA A 137 31.77 -4.06 16.46
C ALA A 137 31.63 -3.16 17.69
N LYS A 138 32.73 -2.95 18.43
CA LYS A 138 32.78 -2.08 19.61
C LYS A 138 32.55 -0.61 19.26
N ARG A 139 33.21 -0.09 18.22
CA ARG A 139 32.96 1.28 17.72
C ARG A 139 31.50 1.50 17.31
N ASN A 140 30.88 0.51 16.67
CA ASN A 140 29.45 0.58 16.33
C ASN A 140 28.54 0.54 17.56
N GLN A 141 28.89 -0.19 18.62
CA GLN A 141 28.15 -0.17 19.88
C GLN A 141 28.32 1.14 20.64
N ASP A 142 29.55 1.66 20.72
CA ASP A 142 29.86 2.91 21.43
C ASP A 142 29.16 4.11 20.74
N TYR A 143 29.19 4.15 19.41
CA TYR A 143 28.45 5.15 18.63
C TYR A 143 26.94 5.11 18.91
N LYS A 144 26.34 3.91 18.96
CA LYS A 144 24.92 3.74 19.28
C LYS A 144 24.60 4.21 20.68
N HIS A 145 25.42 3.85 21.67
CA HIS A 145 25.21 4.26 23.06
C HIS A 145 25.19 5.79 23.19
N GLU A 146 26.14 6.49 22.58
CA GLU A 146 26.21 7.95 22.58
C GLU A 146 25.05 8.60 21.82
N PHE A 147 24.65 8.02 20.68
CA PHE A 147 23.51 8.52 19.90
C PHE A 147 22.20 8.45 20.69
N PHE A 148 21.90 7.30 21.30
CA PHE A 148 20.67 7.12 22.10
C PHE A 148 20.66 8.02 23.33
N LYS A 149 21.80 8.19 24.00
CA LYS A 149 21.94 9.10 25.14
C LYS A 149 21.60 10.53 24.74
N ARG A 150 22.19 11.04 23.65
CA ARG A 150 21.92 12.40 23.15
C ARG A 150 20.45 12.60 22.76
N LYS A 151 19.84 11.62 22.07
CA LYS A 151 18.41 11.67 21.72
C LYS A 151 17.49 11.67 22.95
N HIS A 152 17.83 10.89 23.96
CA HIS A 152 17.09 10.84 25.21
C HIS A 152 17.18 12.17 25.98
N GLU A 153 18.38 12.77 26.03
CA GLU A 153 18.60 14.10 26.61
C GLU A 153 17.84 15.20 25.85
N GLU A 154 17.86 15.18 24.51
CA GLU A 154 17.05 16.07 23.67
C GLU A 154 15.55 15.93 23.96
N TRP A 155 15.05 14.69 24.08
CA TRP A 155 13.65 14.41 24.40
C TRP A 155 13.26 14.94 25.79
N LEU A 156 14.09 14.71 26.81
CA LEU A 156 13.88 15.25 28.16
C LEU A 156 13.88 16.78 28.18
N SER A 157 14.73 17.42 27.36
CA SER A 157 14.80 18.87 27.26
C SER A 157 13.54 19.48 26.62
N LYS A 158 12.90 18.77 25.68
CA LYS A 158 11.64 19.17 25.04
C LYS A 158 10.42 18.95 25.94
N GLN A 159 10.47 18.01 26.87
CA GLN A 159 9.40 17.75 27.85
C GLN A 159 9.38 18.74 29.02
N LYS A 160 10.52 19.39 29.32
CA LYS A 160 10.64 20.41 30.37
C LYS A 160 10.36 21.85 29.90
N LYS A 161 9.99 22.03 28.63
CA LYS A 161 9.71 23.33 28.00
C LYS A 161 8.26 23.38 27.55
#